data_AF-A0A1V4QLW9-F1
#
_entry.id   AF-A0A1V4QLW9-F1
#
_cell.length_a   1.000
_cell.length_b   1.000
_cell.length_c   1.000
_cell.angle_alpha   90.00
_cell.angle_beta   90.00
_cell.angle_gamma   90.00
#
_symmetry.space_group_name_H-M   'P 1'
#
loop_
_entity.id
_entity.type
_entity.pdbx_description
1 polymer ?
#
loop_
_entity_poly.entity_id
_entity_poly.type
_entity_poly.pdbx_seq_one_letter_code
_entity_poly.pdbx_strand_id
1 'polypeptide(L)'
;MGLELVNIPRDLIVTNDIPSQLEVRIQGPRSVVRELANEKLHQRLDLTGYKIGNHVFPLSPGSLNFPRGVVVTRIRPSAITVILDQAIIRQLEVNPVVKGQPAYGYEIKKISVTPEQIDIKGPKSEISQLNSIKTLPIDVGHLSSPVTREVDLDLQNLHLSYVGSKPILAYLEIIPIKKTKVFHKVKIIPAMASGPVKLNPAQVSLTVRGPMAQLAGLAPDDLTAKVELKNLKPGSHRVEVSAALPSGLELVRIHPEKVQVLLQKAKKSS
;
A
#
# COMPACT_ATOMS: atom_id res chain seq x y z
N MET A 1 3.92 16.51 38.98
CA MET A 1 3.61 15.26 39.71
C MET A 1 2.96 14.30 38.72
N GLY A 2 3.37 13.03 38.63
CA GLY A 2 2.76 12.06 37.73
C GLY A 2 1.34 11.67 38.18
N LEU A 3 0.47 11.31 37.24
CA LEU A 3 -0.84 10.71 37.51
C LEU A 3 -0.85 9.28 36.98
N GLU A 4 -1.27 8.34 37.83
CA GLU A 4 -1.36 6.92 37.51
C GLU A 4 -2.75 6.40 37.81
N LEU A 5 -3.35 5.68 36.87
CA LEU A 5 -4.59 4.94 37.09
C LEU A 5 -4.23 3.55 37.59
N VAL A 6 -4.84 3.11 38.68
CA VAL A 6 -4.60 1.78 39.26
C VAL A 6 -5.91 1.01 39.40
N ASN A 7 -5.80 -0.32 39.37
CA ASN A 7 -6.92 -1.25 39.54
C ASN A 7 -8.09 -1.02 38.56
N ILE A 8 -7.80 -0.70 37.30
CA ILE A 8 -8.82 -0.68 36.25
C ILE A 8 -9.42 -2.09 36.13
N PRO A 9 -10.76 -2.25 36.24
CA PRO A 9 -11.40 -3.55 36.04
C PRO A 9 -11.06 -4.15 34.68
N ARG A 10 -10.83 -5.47 34.64
CA ARG A 10 -10.31 -6.16 33.42
C ARG A 10 -11.24 -6.08 32.21
N ASP A 11 -12.53 -5.89 32.47
CA ASP A 11 -13.61 -5.76 31.50
C ASP A 11 -13.87 -4.31 31.09
N LEU A 12 -13.10 -3.35 31.61
CA LEU A 12 -13.23 -1.92 31.29
C LEU A 12 -11.97 -1.36 30.65
N ILE A 13 -12.15 -0.31 29.86
CA ILE A 13 -11.08 0.48 29.26
C ILE A 13 -11.42 1.97 29.37
N VAL A 14 -10.38 2.79 29.47
CA VAL A 14 -10.51 4.25 29.48
C VAL A 14 -10.58 4.76 28.05
N THR A 15 -11.54 5.65 27.77
CA THR A 15 -11.83 6.13 26.40
C THR A 15 -11.58 7.63 26.20
N ASN A 16 -10.99 8.29 27.18
CA ASN A 16 -10.68 9.71 27.09
C ASN A 16 -9.22 9.98 27.44
N ASP A 17 -8.69 11.08 26.89
CA ASP A 17 -7.36 11.56 27.24
C ASP A 17 -7.34 12.04 28.69
N ILE A 18 -6.49 11.41 29.48
CA ILE A 18 -6.24 11.77 30.87
C ILE A 18 -4.83 12.37 30.95
N PRO A 19 -4.66 13.54 31.60
CA PRO A 19 -3.35 14.14 31.73
C PRO A 19 -2.41 13.22 32.52
N SER A 20 -1.25 12.91 31.94
CA SER A 20 -0.24 12.08 32.60
C SER A 20 0.45 12.78 33.78
N GLN A 21 0.24 14.10 33.91
CA GLN A 21 0.84 14.93 34.95
C GLN A 21 -0.13 15.94 35.53
N LEU A 22 0.02 16.18 36.82
CA LEU A 22 -0.64 17.22 37.58
C LEU A 22 0.36 18.34 37.90
N GLU A 23 -0.05 19.58 37.66
CA GLU A 23 0.64 20.77 38.14
C GLU A 23 0.17 21.05 39.57
N VAL A 24 1.10 20.98 40.53
CA VAL A 24 0.82 21.24 41.94
C VAL A 24 1.72 22.34 42.43
N ARG A 25 1.13 23.38 43.05
CA ARG A 25 1.87 24.40 43.78
C ARG A 25 1.77 24.13 45.27
N ILE A 26 2.92 24.16 45.92
CA ILE A 26 3.07 23.88 47.33
C ILE A 26 3.78 25.05 48.02
N GLN A 27 3.53 25.20 49.31
CA GLN A 27 4.18 26.16 50.18
C GLN A 27 4.58 25.44 51.48
N GLY A 28 5.79 25.68 51.97
CA GLY A 28 6.28 25.03 53.19
C GLY A 28 7.73 25.39 53.50
N PRO A 29 8.35 24.72 54.50
CA PRO A 29 9.76 24.92 54.83
C PRO A 29 10.68 24.70 53.63
N ARG A 30 11.67 25.58 53.45
CA ARG A 30 12.57 25.58 52.28
C ARG A 30 13.29 24.23 52.08
N SER A 31 13.66 23.56 53.17
CA SER A 31 14.29 22.24 53.14
C SER A 31 13.37 21.19 52.53
N VAL A 32 12.12 21.09 53.02
CA VAL A 32 11.12 20.11 52.58
C VAL A 32 10.69 20.35 51.13
N VAL A 33 10.48 21.62 50.73
CA VAL A 33 10.13 21.95 49.34
C VAL A 33 11.24 21.56 48.38
N ARG A 34 12.52 21.78 48.75
CA ARG A 34 13.67 21.40 47.92
C ARG A 34 13.80 19.87 47.79
N GLU A 35 13.45 19.13 48.83
CA GLU A 35 13.43 17.67 48.80
C GLU A 35 12.34 17.15 47.85
N LEU A 36 11.10 17.59 48.04
CA LEU A 36 9.96 17.22 47.18
C LEU A 36 10.16 17.58 45.71
N ALA A 37 10.86 18.68 45.42
CA ALA A 37 11.16 19.09 44.04
C ALA A 37 12.09 18.11 43.31
N ASN A 38 12.92 17.37 44.05
CA ASN A 38 13.82 16.35 43.49
C ASN A 38 13.20 14.95 43.54
N GLU A 39 12.04 14.79 44.18
CA GLU A 39 11.34 13.53 44.32
C GLU A 39 10.39 13.28 43.15
N LYS A 40 10.30 12.02 42.70
CA LYS A 40 9.31 11.59 41.72
C LYS A 40 7.99 11.30 42.45
N LEU A 41 7.14 12.31 42.56
CA LEU A 41 5.81 12.17 43.15
C LEU A 41 4.80 11.66 42.12
N HIS A 42 3.99 10.69 42.53
CA HIS A 42 2.91 10.09 41.74
C HIS A 42 1.60 10.13 42.53
N GLN A 43 0.53 10.63 41.91
CA GLN A 43 -0.83 10.51 42.40
C GLN A 43 -1.47 9.28 41.77
N ARG A 44 -2.00 8.38 42.59
CA ARG A 44 -2.74 7.20 42.12
C ARG A 44 -4.23 7.47 42.18
N LEU A 45 -4.93 7.08 41.12
CA LEU A 45 -6.39 7.08 41.05
C LEU A 45 -6.86 5.63 41.01
N ASP A 46 -7.47 5.17 42.11
CA ASP A 46 -7.97 3.81 42.23
C ASP A 46 -9.36 3.68 41.60
N LEU A 47 -9.47 2.78 40.63
CA LEU A 47 -10.69 2.51 39.87
C LEU A 47 -11.37 1.20 40.30
N THR A 48 -11.00 0.64 41.45
CA THR A 48 -11.66 -0.54 42.03
C THR A 48 -13.16 -0.31 42.25
N GLY A 49 -14.00 -1.19 41.71
CA GLY A 49 -15.45 -1.16 41.89
C GLY A 49 -16.20 -0.16 41.01
N TYR A 50 -15.48 0.63 40.20
CA TYR A 50 -16.11 1.51 39.22
C TYR A 50 -16.73 0.71 38.07
N LYS A 51 -17.81 1.24 37.50
CA LYS A 51 -18.57 0.63 36.39
C LYS A 51 -18.47 1.48 35.14
N ILE A 52 -19.02 1.00 34.04
CA ILE A 52 -19.19 1.76 32.78
C ILE A 52 -19.85 3.12 33.08
N GLY A 53 -19.32 4.18 32.46
CA GLY A 53 -19.86 5.53 32.56
C GLY A 53 -18.80 6.61 32.80
N ASN A 54 -19.28 7.83 33.01
CA ASN A 54 -18.46 9.00 33.26
C ASN A 54 -18.25 9.20 34.76
N HIS A 55 -16.99 9.23 35.20
CA HIS A 55 -16.61 9.41 36.59
C HIS A 55 -15.74 10.65 36.75
N VAL A 56 -16.11 11.52 37.68
CA VAL A 56 -15.37 12.77 37.95
C VAL A 56 -14.71 12.66 39.31
N PHE A 57 -13.39 12.80 39.33
CA PHE A 57 -12.55 12.71 40.50
C PHE A 57 -12.05 14.10 40.89
N PRO A 58 -12.64 14.75 41.90
CA PRO A 58 -12.18 16.04 42.36
C PRO A 58 -10.81 15.91 43.03
N LEU A 59 -9.86 16.75 42.61
CA LEU A 59 -8.54 16.85 43.20
C LEU A 59 -8.53 17.99 44.21
N SER A 60 -8.42 17.63 45.48
CA SER A 60 -8.39 18.60 46.59
C SER A 60 -7.01 18.58 47.27
N PRO A 61 -6.60 19.66 47.96
CA PRO A 61 -5.36 19.68 48.72
C PRO A 61 -5.15 18.46 49.64
N GLY A 62 -6.22 17.95 50.25
CA GLY A 62 -6.18 16.78 51.13
C GLY A 62 -6.16 15.41 50.41
N SER A 63 -6.38 15.36 49.09
CA SER A 63 -6.28 14.10 48.33
C SER A 63 -4.85 13.74 47.94
N LEU A 64 -3.89 14.64 48.24
CA LEU A 64 -2.47 14.48 47.93
C LEU A 64 -1.70 14.19 49.21
N ASN A 65 -0.87 13.14 49.20
CA ASN A 65 -0.06 12.76 50.35
C ASN A 65 1.23 13.60 50.40
N PHE A 66 1.18 14.75 51.06
CA PHE A 66 2.36 15.57 51.34
C PHE A 66 2.81 15.47 52.81
N PRO A 67 4.12 15.65 53.10
CA PRO A 67 4.63 15.73 54.46
C PRO A 67 3.99 16.86 55.27
N ARG A 68 4.06 16.74 56.60
CA ARG A 68 3.59 17.79 57.52
C ARG A 68 4.32 19.10 57.26
N GLY A 69 3.61 20.22 57.36
CA GLY A 69 4.15 21.56 57.12
C GLY A 69 4.18 22.00 55.65
N VAL A 70 3.72 21.15 54.73
CA VAL A 70 3.51 21.50 53.33
C VAL A 70 2.03 21.74 53.07
N VAL A 71 1.71 22.89 52.49
CA VAL A 71 0.37 23.30 52.12
C VAL A 71 0.27 23.35 50.60
N VAL A 72 -0.70 22.65 50.04
CA VAL A 72 -1.01 22.72 48.60
C VAL A 72 -1.83 23.97 48.34
N THR A 73 -1.29 24.92 47.57
CA THR A 73 -1.95 26.19 47.24
C THR A 73 -2.70 26.13 45.91
N ARG A 74 -2.30 25.24 45.00
CA ARG A 74 -2.96 25.05 43.71
C ARG A 74 -2.77 23.64 43.17
N ILE A 75 -3.81 23.13 42.52
CA ILE A 75 -3.77 21.89 41.74
C ILE A 75 -4.39 22.17 40.38
N ARG A 76 -3.75 21.73 39.29
CA ARG A 76 -4.29 21.79 37.93
C ARG A 76 -4.09 20.45 37.20
N PRO A 77 -5.17 19.89 36.61
CA PRO A 77 -6.57 20.30 36.74
C PRO A 77 -7.13 20.07 38.17
N SER A 78 -8.24 20.71 38.53
CA SER A 78 -8.90 20.54 39.84
C SER A 78 -9.82 19.31 39.91
N ALA A 79 -10.06 18.66 38.78
CA ALA A 79 -10.76 17.39 38.69
C ALA A 79 -10.24 16.60 37.49
N ILE A 80 -10.26 15.28 37.60
CA ILE A 80 -9.97 14.36 36.52
C ILE A 80 -11.27 13.68 36.11
N THR A 81 -11.59 13.73 34.83
CA THR A 81 -12.71 12.97 34.28
C THR A 81 -12.15 11.67 33.71
N VAL A 82 -12.75 10.55 34.07
CA VAL A 82 -12.44 9.22 33.55
C VAL A 82 -13.71 8.66 32.96
N ILE A 83 -13.68 8.33 31.67
CA ILE A 83 -14.76 7.68 30.96
C ILE A 83 -14.39 6.21 30.83
N LEU A 84 -15.19 5.35 31.45
CA LEU A 84 -15.02 3.90 31.39
C LEU A 84 -16.06 3.31 30.44
N ASP A 85 -15.58 2.48 29.50
CA ASP A 85 -16.42 1.70 28.62
C ASP A 85 -16.08 0.21 28.72
N GLN A 86 -16.99 -0.65 28.29
CA GLN A 86 -16.79 -2.08 28.21
C GLN A 86 -15.67 -2.40 27.22
N ALA A 87 -14.63 -3.08 27.68
CA ALA A 87 -13.59 -3.63 26.85
C ALA A 87 -14.11 -4.90 26.16
N ILE A 88 -14.11 -4.90 24.82
CA ILE A 88 -14.47 -6.07 24.02
C ILE A 88 -13.35 -6.40 23.04
N ILE A 89 -13.36 -7.64 22.54
CA ILE A 89 -12.52 -8.08 21.43
C ILE A 89 -13.46 -8.42 20.28
N ARG A 90 -13.15 -7.91 19.09
CA ARG A 90 -13.90 -8.21 17.87
C ARG A 90 -12.94 -8.46 16.72
N GLN A 91 -13.28 -9.44 15.89
CA GLN A 91 -12.60 -9.71 14.65
C GLN A 91 -13.08 -8.70 13.58
N LEU A 92 -12.14 -7.98 12.97
CA LEU A 92 -12.39 -6.97 11.93
C LEU A 92 -11.57 -7.26 10.68
N GLU A 93 -12.13 -6.97 9.51
CA GLU A 93 -11.43 -7.06 8.23
C GLU A 93 -10.40 -5.94 8.08
N VAL A 94 -9.23 -6.26 7.52
CA VAL A 94 -8.17 -5.30 7.25
C VAL A 94 -8.29 -4.76 5.83
N ASN A 95 -8.55 -3.45 5.72
CA ASN A 95 -8.69 -2.76 4.46
C ASN A 95 -7.41 -1.97 4.13
N PRO A 96 -6.63 -2.40 3.12
CA PRO A 96 -5.41 -1.72 2.74
C PRO A 96 -5.73 -0.36 2.09
N VAL A 97 -5.01 0.68 2.52
CA VAL A 97 -5.08 2.01 1.90
C VAL A 97 -3.80 2.23 1.12
N VAL A 98 -3.90 2.60 -0.16
CA VAL A 98 -2.74 2.90 -1.01
C VAL A 98 -2.61 4.39 -1.28
N LYS A 99 -1.38 4.86 -1.45
CA LYS A 99 -1.04 6.24 -1.82
C LYS A 99 -0.08 6.26 -3.00
N GLY A 100 -0.25 7.24 -3.87
CA GLY A 100 0.57 7.39 -5.07
C GLY A 100 0.06 6.59 -6.26
N GLN A 101 0.87 6.50 -7.30
CA GLN A 101 0.60 5.73 -8.51
C GLN A 101 1.81 4.86 -8.85
N PRO A 102 1.60 3.63 -9.37
CA PRO A 102 2.69 2.81 -9.89
C PRO A 102 3.50 3.52 -10.98
N ALA A 103 4.64 2.94 -11.35
CA ALA A 103 5.44 3.43 -12.46
C ALA A 103 4.60 3.58 -13.76
N TYR A 104 4.97 4.52 -14.62
CA TYR A 104 4.27 4.73 -15.88
C TYR A 104 4.18 3.44 -16.71
N GLY A 105 2.98 3.09 -17.16
CA GLY A 105 2.71 1.86 -17.91
C GLY A 105 2.49 0.62 -17.04
N TYR A 106 2.39 0.77 -15.72
CA TYR A 106 2.04 -0.29 -14.77
C TYR A 106 0.75 0.04 -14.02
N GLU A 107 0.08 -1.01 -13.53
CA GLU A 107 -1.13 -0.90 -12.72
C GLU A 107 -1.12 -1.92 -11.57
N ILE A 108 -1.89 -1.63 -10.52
CA ILE A 108 -2.14 -2.58 -9.43
C ILE A 108 -3.28 -3.49 -9.88
N LYS A 109 -2.99 -4.77 -10.10
CA LYS A 109 -4.00 -5.77 -10.46
C LYS A 109 -4.78 -6.24 -9.24
N LYS A 110 -4.08 -6.47 -8.13
CA LYS A 110 -4.68 -6.97 -6.89
C LYS A 110 -3.88 -6.49 -5.68
N ILE A 111 -4.60 -6.25 -4.59
CA ILE A 111 -4.02 -6.07 -3.27
C ILE A 111 -4.62 -7.15 -2.37
N SER A 112 -3.79 -7.84 -1.61
CA SER A 112 -4.23 -8.82 -0.60
C SER A 112 -3.48 -8.58 0.69
N VAL A 113 -4.18 -8.66 1.82
CA VAL A 113 -3.59 -8.50 3.14
C VAL A 113 -3.59 -9.84 3.85
N THR A 114 -2.53 -10.14 4.59
CA THR A 114 -2.41 -11.36 5.38
C THR A 114 -1.93 -10.99 6.79
N PRO A 115 -2.74 -11.27 7.83
CA PRO A 115 -4.09 -11.86 7.79
C PRO A 115 -5.17 -10.89 7.24
N GLU A 116 -6.22 -11.44 6.61
CA GLU A 116 -7.36 -10.64 6.08
C GLU A 116 -8.27 -10.12 7.20
N GLN A 117 -8.33 -10.84 8.32
CA GLN A 117 -9.10 -10.48 9.50
C GLN A 117 -8.22 -10.56 10.75
N ILE A 118 -8.42 -9.61 11.66
CA ILE A 118 -7.63 -9.50 12.89
C ILE A 118 -8.51 -9.22 14.10
N ASP A 119 -8.07 -9.72 15.25
CA ASP A 119 -8.70 -9.43 16.53
C ASP A 119 -8.23 -8.07 17.05
N ILE A 120 -9.19 -7.17 17.23
CA ILE A 120 -8.99 -5.84 17.82
C ILE A 120 -9.67 -5.77 19.17
N LYS A 121 -8.94 -5.29 20.17
CA LYS A 121 -9.46 -4.98 21.51
C LYS A 121 -9.67 -3.48 21.66
N GLY A 122 -10.74 -3.10 22.37
CA GLY A 122 -11.03 -1.69 22.61
C GLY A 122 -12.42 -1.46 23.18
N PRO A 123 -12.85 -0.19 23.24
CA PRO A 123 -14.16 0.19 23.78
C PRO A 123 -15.28 -0.33 22.90
N LYS A 124 -16.33 -0.88 23.51
CA LYS A 124 -17.52 -1.37 22.80
C LYS A 124 -18.17 -0.27 21.97
N SER A 125 -18.23 0.96 22.48
CA SER A 125 -18.81 2.10 21.77
C SER A 125 -18.10 2.43 20.46
N GLU A 126 -16.78 2.26 20.40
CA GLU A 126 -15.97 2.48 19.19
C GLU A 126 -16.02 1.26 18.26
N ILE A 127 -15.71 0.07 18.77
CA ILE A 127 -15.61 -1.16 17.96
C ILE A 127 -16.94 -1.56 17.31
N SER A 128 -18.08 -1.31 17.98
CA SER A 128 -19.39 -1.70 17.44
C SER A 128 -19.77 -0.94 16.18
N GLN A 129 -19.18 0.23 15.94
CA GLN A 129 -19.44 1.06 14.77
C GLN A 129 -18.52 0.72 13.58
N LEU A 130 -17.47 -0.07 13.81
CA LEU A 130 -16.49 -0.44 12.79
C LEU A 130 -16.92 -1.70 12.06
N ASN A 131 -16.87 -1.65 10.72
CA ASN A 131 -17.00 -2.85 9.87
C ASN A 131 -15.64 -3.41 9.46
N SER A 132 -14.63 -2.55 9.39
CA SER A 132 -13.26 -2.88 8.98
C SER A 132 -12.30 -1.89 9.62
N ILE A 133 -11.01 -2.25 9.64
CA ILE A 133 -9.91 -1.41 10.09
C ILE A 133 -9.04 -1.07 8.88
N LYS A 134 -8.66 0.20 8.74
CA LYS A 134 -7.78 0.64 7.64
C LYS A 134 -6.33 0.43 8.02
N THR A 135 -5.47 0.20 7.03
CA THR A 135 -4.02 0.31 7.22
C THR A 135 -3.58 1.76 7.11
N LEU A 136 -2.39 2.08 7.62
CA LEU A 136 -1.69 3.28 7.20
C LEU A 136 -1.45 3.25 5.68
N PRO A 137 -1.36 4.43 5.02
CA PRO A 137 -1.19 4.49 3.57
C PRO A 137 0.09 3.80 3.10
N ILE A 138 -0.07 2.82 2.21
CA ILE A 138 1.02 2.07 1.56
C ILE A 138 1.44 2.86 0.32
N ASP A 139 2.69 3.32 0.29
CA ASP A 139 3.24 4.01 -0.88
C ASP A 139 3.48 3.03 -2.03
N VAL A 140 2.83 3.28 -3.15
CA VAL A 140 2.97 2.50 -4.39
C VAL A 140 3.73 3.25 -5.49
N GLY A 141 4.27 4.42 -5.16
CA GLY A 141 5.04 5.27 -6.04
C GLY A 141 6.17 4.53 -6.75
N HIS A 142 6.23 4.68 -8.08
CA HIS A 142 7.31 4.14 -8.93
C HIS A 142 7.46 2.62 -8.93
N LEU A 143 6.54 1.87 -8.32
CA LEU A 143 6.60 0.42 -8.34
C LEU A 143 6.27 -0.14 -9.73
N SER A 144 7.06 -1.11 -10.17
CA SER A 144 6.94 -1.77 -11.48
C SER A 144 6.97 -3.29 -11.39
N SER A 145 6.91 -3.85 -10.18
CA SER A 145 6.90 -5.29 -9.92
C SER A 145 6.10 -5.58 -8.65
N PRO A 146 5.61 -6.82 -8.49
CA PRO A 146 4.93 -7.21 -7.26
C PRO A 146 5.80 -7.00 -6.03
N VAL A 147 5.19 -6.63 -4.91
CA VAL A 147 5.90 -6.39 -3.65
C VAL A 147 5.06 -6.81 -2.46
N THR A 148 5.73 -7.29 -1.40
CA THR A 148 5.13 -7.48 -0.09
C THR A 148 5.66 -6.42 0.86
N ARG A 149 4.77 -5.75 1.59
CA ARG A 149 5.12 -4.74 2.60
C ARG A 149 4.48 -5.11 3.93
N GLU A 150 5.23 -4.93 5.00
CA GLU A 150 4.65 -4.88 6.33
C GLU A 150 3.94 -3.54 6.51
N VAL A 151 2.74 -3.58 7.10
CA VAL A 151 1.86 -2.42 7.22
C VAL A 151 1.27 -2.34 8.61
N ASP A 152 1.17 -1.12 9.13
CA ASP A 152 0.51 -0.85 10.40
C ASP A 152 -0.96 -0.48 10.19
N LEU A 153 -1.75 -0.62 11.25
CA LEU A 153 -3.14 -0.19 11.27
C LEU A 153 -3.25 1.31 11.52
N ASP A 154 -4.21 1.95 10.85
CA ASP A 154 -4.59 3.32 11.16
C ASP A 154 -5.57 3.31 12.34
N LEU A 155 -5.02 3.46 13.54
CA LEU A 155 -5.77 3.53 14.81
C LEU A 155 -5.88 4.96 15.33
N GLN A 156 -5.63 5.98 14.49
CA GLN A 156 -5.63 7.36 14.96
C GLN A 156 -6.98 7.78 15.53
N ASN A 157 -6.94 8.40 16.71
CA ASN A 157 -8.13 8.86 17.46
C ASN A 157 -9.04 7.72 17.96
N LEU A 158 -8.57 6.48 17.95
CA LEU A 158 -9.30 5.32 18.45
C LEU A 158 -8.50 4.68 19.58
N HIS A 159 -9.20 4.20 20.61
CA HIS A 159 -8.59 3.56 21.78
C HIS A 159 -8.47 2.04 21.57
N LEU A 160 -7.97 1.67 20.40
CA LEU A 160 -7.92 0.28 19.94
C LEU A 160 -6.51 -0.30 20.06
N SER A 161 -6.43 -1.60 20.26
CA SER A 161 -5.18 -2.34 20.19
C SER A 161 -5.34 -3.65 19.43
N TYR A 162 -4.34 -3.98 18.62
CA TYR A 162 -4.26 -5.26 17.94
C TYR A 162 -3.86 -6.36 18.93
N VAL A 163 -4.59 -7.47 18.93
CA VAL A 163 -4.43 -8.59 19.87
C VAL A 163 -3.53 -9.69 19.32
N GLY A 164 -3.13 -9.61 18.04
CA GLY A 164 -2.26 -10.61 17.42
C GLY A 164 -0.76 -10.35 17.63
N SER A 165 0.03 -11.39 17.38
CA SER A 165 1.50 -11.35 17.49
C SER A 165 2.21 -11.39 16.13
N LYS A 166 1.45 -11.54 15.03
CA LYS A 166 2.00 -11.60 13.68
C LYS A 166 1.91 -10.24 13.00
N PRO A 167 2.93 -9.84 12.22
CA PRO A 167 2.87 -8.63 11.42
C PRO A 167 1.77 -8.76 10.36
N ILE A 168 1.22 -7.61 9.96
CA ILE A 168 0.23 -7.54 8.88
C ILE A 168 0.99 -7.26 7.58
N LEU A 169 0.87 -8.18 6.63
CA LEU A 169 1.57 -8.10 5.35
C LEU A 169 0.59 -7.76 4.23
N ALA A 170 0.85 -6.69 3.49
CA ALA A 170 0.16 -6.35 2.27
C ALA A 170 0.98 -6.80 1.06
N TYR A 171 0.42 -7.70 0.26
CA TYR A 171 0.93 -8.09 -1.04
C TYR A 171 0.23 -7.28 -2.14
N LEU A 172 1.03 -6.59 -2.95
CA LEU A 172 0.58 -5.80 -4.08
C LEU A 172 1.02 -6.49 -5.37
N GLU A 173 0.06 -6.98 -6.14
CA GLU A 173 0.30 -7.54 -7.47
C GLU A 173 0.31 -6.40 -8.49
N ILE A 174 1.51 -6.01 -8.93
CA ILE A 174 1.72 -4.94 -9.89
C ILE A 174 2.12 -5.54 -11.23
N ILE A 175 1.41 -5.17 -12.29
CA ILE A 175 1.61 -5.72 -13.63
C ILE A 175 1.75 -4.62 -14.69
N PRO A 176 2.42 -4.89 -15.81
CA PRO A 176 2.42 -3.97 -16.94
C PRO A 176 1.03 -3.87 -17.58
N ILE A 177 0.58 -2.64 -17.85
CA ILE A 177 -0.63 -2.38 -18.63
C ILE A 177 -0.39 -2.85 -20.06
N LYS A 178 -1.14 -3.85 -20.53
CA LYS A 178 -1.07 -4.30 -21.93
C LYS A 178 -2.04 -3.52 -22.81
N LYS A 179 -1.55 -2.94 -23.90
CA LYS A 179 -2.36 -2.30 -24.95
C LYS A 179 -2.11 -2.94 -26.30
N THR A 180 -2.93 -2.58 -27.28
CA THR A 180 -2.75 -2.98 -28.68
C THR A 180 -2.44 -1.72 -29.50
N LYS A 181 -1.41 -1.78 -30.36
CA LYS A 181 -1.02 -0.69 -31.26
C LYS A 181 -0.83 -1.23 -32.68
N VAL A 182 -1.25 -0.44 -33.66
CA VAL A 182 -1.04 -0.75 -35.08
C VAL A 182 0.19 -0.01 -35.58
N PHE A 183 1.12 -0.74 -36.18
CA PHE A 183 2.32 -0.23 -36.81
C PHE A 183 2.14 -0.34 -38.31
N HIS A 184 2.00 0.80 -38.98
CA HIS A 184 1.92 0.87 -40.43
C HIS A 184 3.32 0.94 -41.05
N LYS A 185 3.40 0.57 -42.34
CA LYS A 185 4.63 0.69 -43.15
C LYS A 185 5.82 -0.12 -42.64
N VAL A 186 5.57 -1.25 -41.95
CA VAL A 186 6.62 -2.17 -41.51
C VAL A 186 7.24 -2.86 -42.73
N LYS A 187 8.55 -2.79 -42.87
CA LYS A 187 9.28 -3.32 -44.03
C LYS A 187 9.32 -4.85 -44.00
N ILE A 188 9.11 -5.46 -45.16
CA ILE A 188 9.21 -6.91 -45.33
C ILE A 188 10.63 -7.27 -45.79
N ILE A 189 11.29 -8.15 -45.06
CA ILE A 189 12.63 -8.66 -45.38
C ILE A 189 12.50 -10.07 -45.99
N PRO A 190 12.93 -10.29 -47.23
CA PRO A 190 12.96 -11.62 -47.81
C PRO A 190 14.03 -12.48 -47.14
N ALA A 191 13.64 -13.61 -46.57
CA ALA A 191 14.54 -14.57 -45.95
C ALA A 191 14.86 -15.71 -46.93
N MET A 192 16.13 -16.13 -46.97
CA MET A 192 16.61 -17.27 -47.78
C MET A 192 16.35 -17.12 -49.30
N ALA A 193 16.52 -15.91 -49.84
CA ALA A 193 16.38 -15.66 -51.28
C ALA A 193 17.58 -16.17 -52.09
N SER A 194 17.33 -16.84 -53.21
CA SER A 194 18.38 -17.33 -54.13
C SER A 194 18.70 -16.36 -55.29
N GLY A 195 18.13 -15.16 -55.30
CA GLY A 195 18.27 -14.16 -56.37
C GLY A 195 17.53 -12.85 -56.05
N PRO A 196 17.51 -11.85 -56.96
CA PRO A 196 16.82 -10.59 -56.71
C PRO A 196 15.30 -10.79 -56.56
N VAL A 197 14.75 -10.16 -55.52
CA VAL A 197 13.35 -10.30 -55.11
C VAL A 197 12.62 -8.97 -55.26
N LYS A 198 11.45 -8.99 -55.90
CA LYS A 198 10.48 -7.87 -55.83
C LYS A 198 9.27 -8.29 -55.00
N LEU A 199 8.89 -7.46 -54.03
CA LEU A 199 7.75 -7.67 -53.14
C LEU A 199 6.64 -6.68 -53.49
N ASN A 200 5.39 -7.16 -53.54
CA ASN A 200 4.22 -6.32 -53.71
C ASN A 200 3.07 -6.78 -52.78
N PRO A 201 2.66 -5.96 -51.79
CA PRO A 201 3.33 -4.76 -51.30
C PRO A 201 4.67 -5.08 -50.62
N ALA A 202 5.59 -4.10 -50.58
CA ALA A 202 6.87 -4.22 -49.87
C ALA A 202 6.77 -3.90 -48.36
N GLN A 203 5.59 -3.49 -47.91
CA GLN A 203 5.31 -3.10 -46.53
C GLN A 203 3.98 -3.70 -46.07
N VAL A 204 3.89 -3.96 -44.76
CA VAL A 204 2.68 -4.46 -44.10
C VAL A 204 2.32 -3.58 -42.89
N SER A 205 1.10 -3.75 -42.40
CA SER A 205 0.68 -3.26 -41.10
C SER A 205 0.65 -4.41 -40.10
N LEU A 206 1.28 -4.20 -38.94
CA LEU A 206 1.29 -5.16 -37.83
C LEU A 206 0.45 -4.61 -36.69
N THR A 207 -0.49 -5.42 -36.18
CA THR A 207 -1.20 -5.14 -34.94
C THR A 207 -0.53 -5.93 -33.82
N VAL A 208 0.05 -5.23 -32.86
CA VAL A 208 0.86 -5.82 -31.79
C VAL A 208 0.25 -5.48 -30.43
N ARG A 209 0.15 -6.48 -29.55
CA ARG A 209 -0.26 -6.34 -28.16
C ARG A 209 0.94 -6.50 -27.24
N GLY A 210 1.04 -5.68 -26.20
CA GLY A 210 2.14 -5.76 -25.26
C GLY A 210 2.15 -4.61 -24.24
N PRO A 211 3.19 -4.54 -23.38
CA PRO A 211 3.33 -3.49 -22.38
C PRO A 211 3.24 -2.10 -23.01
N MET A 212 2.40 -1.24 -22.45
CA MET A 212 2.14 0.11 -22.95
C MET A 212 3.43 0.93 -23.03
N ALA A 213 4.31 0.82 -22.02
CA ALA A 213 5.59 1.53 -22.02
C ALA A 213 6.49 1.12 -23.20
N GLN A 214 6.55 -0.17 -23.53
CA GLN A 214 7.31 -0.69 -24.66
C GLN A 214 6.68 -0.28 -26.00
N LEU A 215 5.35 -0.37 -26.14
CA LEU A 215 4.63 0.05 -27.35
C LEU A 215 4.72 1.55 -27.62
N ALA A 216 4.84 2.38 -26.58
CA ALA A 216 5.00 3.83 -26.71
C ALA A 216 6.35 4.19 -27.35
N GLY A 217 7.43 3.51 -26.95
CA GLY A 217 8.78 3.75 -27.49
C GLY A 217 9.10 3.03 -28.80
N LEU A 218 8.29 2.05 -29.22
CA LEU A 218 8.56 1.24 -30.40
C LEU A 218 8.25 2.00 -31.71
N ALA A 219 9.16 1.95 -32.66
CA ALA A 219 8.99 2.45 -34.02
C ALA A 219 8.70 1.31 -35.03
N PRO A 220 8.07 1.60 -36.19
CA PRO A 220 7.85 0.60 -37.22
C PRO A 220 9.14 -0.04 -37.77
N ASP A 221 10.27 0.67 -37.73
CA ASP A 221 11.57 0.17 -38.19
C ASP A 221 12.21 -0.83 -37.22
N ASP A 222 11.80 -0.84 -35.95
CA ASP A 222 12.24 -1.83 -34.95
C ASP A 222 11.55 -3.20 -35.14
N LEU A 223 10.49 -3.23 -35.95
CA LEU A 223 9.71 -4.42 -36.24
C LEU A 223 10.17 -5.05 -37.55
N THR A 224 10.36 -6.37 -37.54
CA THR A 224 10.78 -7.10 -38.73
C THR A 224 9.68 -8.04 -39.21
N ALA A 225 9.09 -7.74 -40.36
CA ALA A 225 8.28 -8.70 -41.11
C ALA A 225 9.19 -9.49 -42.06
N LYS A 226 8.95 -10.79 -42.20
CA LYS A 226 9.74 -11.70 -43.04
C LYS A 226 8.83 -12.52 -43.94
N VAL A 227 9.37 -12.88 -45.10
CA VAL A 227 8.78 -13.90 -45.99
C VAL A 227 9.82 -14.97 -46.23
N GLU A 228 9.47 -16.23 -45.97
CA GLU A 228 10.36 -17.36 -46.20
C GLU A 228 10.28 -17.82 -47.65
N LEU A 229 11.42 -17.80 -48.35
CA LEU A 229 11.49 -18.11 -49.78
C LEU A 229 12.17 -19.45 -50.07
N LYS A 230 12.29 -20.30 -49.06
CA LYS A 230 12.95 -21.61 -49.15
C LYS A 230 12.30 -22.47 -50.24
N ASN A 231 13.12 -23.01 -51.14
CA ASN A 231 12.73 -23.92 -52.24
C ASN A 231 11.77 -23.33 -53.31
N LEU A 232 11.60 -22.01 -53.37
CA LEU A 232 10.77 -21.40 -54.40
C LEU A 232 11.54 -21.25 -55.72
N LYS A 233 10.92 -21.71 -56.81
CA LYS A 233 11.46 -21.54 -58.18
C LYS A 233 11.26 -20.09 -58.65
N PRO A 234 12.11 -19.58 -59.58
CA PRO A 234 11.89 -18.28 -60.21
C PRO A 234 10.48 -18.17 -60.79
N GLY A 235 9.80 -17.04 -60.54
CA GLY A 235 8.39 -16.85 -60.87
C GLY A 235 7.65 -16.00 -59.83
N SER A 236 6.35 -15.83 -60.03
CA SER A 236 5.46 -15.12 -59.11
C SER A 236 4.82 -16.08 -58.12
N HIS A 237 5.03 -15.86 -56.83
CA HIS A 237 4.46 -16.66 -55.73
C HIS A 237 3.68 -15.77 -54.77
N ARG A 238 2.68 -16.33 -54.11
CA ARG A 238 2.00 -15.69 -52.97
C ARG A 238 2.50 -16.35 -51.70
N VAL A 239 3.17 -15.58 -50.85
CA VAL A 239 3.84 -16.08 -49.65
C VAL A 239 3.22 -15.42 -48.42
N GLU A 240 3.07 -16.19 -47.36
CA GLU A 240 2.60 -15.70 -46.07
C GLU A 240 3.69 -14.88 -45.38
N VAL A 241 3.29 -13.74 -44.82
CA VAL A 241 4.18 -12.87 -44.07
C VAL A 241 4.19 -13.31 -42.62
N SER A 242 5.37 -13.62 -42.09
CA SER A 242 5.59 -13.80 -40.66
C SER A 242 6.21 -12.54 -40.06
N ALA A 243 6.06 -12.31 -38.75
CA ALA A 243 6.74 -11.22 -38.07
C ALA A 243 7.55 -11.77 -36.89
N ALA A 244 8.77 -11.25 -36.74
CA ALA A 244 9.58 -11.46 -35.55
C ALA A 244 9.40 -10.25 -34.63
N LEU A 245 8.86 -10.49 -33.44
CA LEU A 245 8.63 -9.45 -32.44
C LEU A 245 9.64 -9.58 -31.28
N PRO A 246 10.05 -8.45 -30.67
CA PRO A 246 10.77 -8.44 -29.39
C PRO A 246 10.05 -9.21 -28.28
N SER A 247 10.79 -9.59 -27.24
CA SER A 247 10.21 -10.24 -26.05
C SER A 247 9.14 -9.36 -25.40
N GLY A 248 8.10 -10.01 -24.87
CA GLY A 248 6.97 -9.33 -24.22
C GLY A 248 5.91 -8.78 -25.18
N LEU A 249 6.13 -8.85 -26.50
CA LEU A 249 5.15 -8.44 -27.52
C LEU A 249 4.51 -9.65 -28.20
N GLU A 250 3.21 -9.54 -28.46
CA GLU A 250 2.38 -10.55 -29.07
C GLU A 250 1.81 -10.03 -30.39
N LEU A 251 1.95 -10.81 -31.46
CA LEU A 251 1.38 -10.47 -32.75
C LEU A 251 -0.11 -10.81 -32.74
N VAL A 252 -0.97 -9.79 -32.87
CA VAL A 252 -2.41 -9.99 -32.94
C VAL A 252 -2.86 -10.20 -34.38
N ARG A 253 -2.32 -9.41 -35.32
CA ARG A 253 -2.73 -9.45 -36.73
C ARG A 253 -1.66 -8.88 -37.65
N ILE A 254 -1.56 -9.43 -38.86
CA ILE A 254 -0.80 -8.87 -39.98
C ILE A 254 -1.74 -8.53 -41.11
N HIS A 255 -1.54 -7.40 -41.78
CA HIS A 255 -2.29 -7.06 -42.99
C HIS A 255 -1.40 -6.35 -44.03
N PRO A 256 -1.36 -6.84 -45.29
CA PRO A 256 -1.96 -8.10 -45.76
C PRO A 256 -1.21 -9.33 -45.24
N GLU A 257 -1.92 -10.45 -45.03
CA GLU A 257 -1.33 -11.71 -44.54
C GLU A 257 -0.47 -12.41 -45.61
N LYS A 258 -0.78 -12.17 -46.89
CA LYS A 258 -0.07 -12.72 -48.04
C LYS A 258 0.42 -11.60 -48.93
N VAL A 259 1.65 -11.71 -49.42
CA VAL A 259 2.25 -10.78 -50.38
C VAL A 259 2.71 -11.50 -51.62
N GLN A 260 2.70 -10.79 -52.75
CA GLN A 260 3.21 -11.31 -54.00
C GLN A 260 4.72 -11.13 -54.06
N VAL A 261 5.43 -12.23 -54.29
CA VAL A 261 6.88 -12.29 -54.39
C VAL A 261 7.25 -12.69 -55.81
N LEU A 262 8.01 -11.83 -56.50
CA LEU A 262 8.57 -12.13 -57.81
C LEU A 262 10.07 -12.44 -57.66
N LEU A 263 10.41 -13.72 -57.84
CA LEU A 263 11.78 -14.23 -57.81
C LEU A 263 12.36 -14.24 -59.23
N GLN A 264 13.44 -13.49 -59.45
CA GLN A 264 14.14 -13.47 -60.73
C GLN A 264 15.27 -14.51 -60.76
N LYS A 265 15.55 -15.09 -61.95
CA LYS A 265 16.72 -15.97 -62.13
C LYS A 265 17.98 -15.16 -61.85
N ALA A 266 18.90 -15.72 -61.05
CA ALA A 266 20.23 -15.14 -60.90
C ALA A 266 20.88 -15.03 -62.28
N LYS A 267 21.32 -13.82 -62.67
CA LYS A 267 22.15 -13.66 -63.86
C LYS A 267 23.43 -14.46 -63.63
N LYS A 268 23.68 -15.49 -64.44
CA LYS A 268 25.03 -16.04 -64.57
C LYS A 268 25.91 -14.89 -65.04
N SER A 269 26.88 -14.47 -64.24
CA SER A 269 28.02 -13.73 -64.78
C SER A 269 28.74 -14.70 -65.70
N SER A 270 28.69 -14.41 -66.99
CA SER A 270 29.70 -14.90 -67.93
C SER A 270 31.03 -14.23 -67.66
#